data_AF-A0A965K7J9-F1
#
_entry.id   AF-A0A965K7J9-F1
#
_cell.length_a   1.000
_cell.length_b   1.000
_cell.length_c   1.000
_cell.angle_alpha   90.00
_cell.angle_beta   90.00
_cell.angle_gamma   90.00
#
_symmetry.space_group_name_H-M   'P 1'
#
loop_
_entity.id
_entity.type
_entity.pdbx_description
1 polymer ?
#
loop_
_entity_poly.entity_id
_entity_poly.type
_entity_poly.pdbx_seq_one_letter_code
_entity_poly.pdbx_strand_id
1 'polypeptide(L)'
;MANLVTSGAIFNGMFSGDIPGKTVSISGLSLGGTDAGNYNLISTVASTTADITKLSLLVEAKSTTKVYDGLAYSGGAGLNYSGFLAGEDEGVLVGPVVYGGTSQGAIATGLYTIIPSGLTATNYAITYLNGQLYVYEGPPVIETPVDPNNFVRPANLLQIEEPAVFGATSMTQPEFFEYFGGSFIPEGESRSPSQPSLLREEATEPNKEKRDSVKEGEETPAPNKVTQR
;
A
#
# COMPACT_ATOMS: atom_id res chain seq x y z
N MET A 1 5.99 20.05 62.89
CA MET A 1 6.48 20.76 61.68
C MET A 1 5.29 21.19 60.85
N ALA A 2 5.28 22.41 60.31
CA ALA A 2 4.27 22.87 59.36
C ALA A 2 4.68 22.46 57.93
N ASN A 3 3.73 21.93 57.16
CA ASN A 3 3.95 21.49 55.78
C ASN A 3 2.96 22.18 54.85
N LEU A 4 3.41 22.53 53.65
CA LEU A 4 2.52 23.03 52.61
C LEU A 4 1.71 21.84 52.06
N VAL A 5 0.38 21.95 52.09
CA VAL A 5 -0.52 20.90 51.62
C VAL A 5 -1.04 21.27 50.23
N THR A 6 -0.92 20.34 49.29
CA THR A 6 -1.35 20.50 47.90
C THR A 6 -2.54 19.62 47.52
N SER A 7 -3.06 18.79 48.44
CA SER A 7 -4.16 17.86 48.17
C SER A 7 -5.50 18.51 47.78
N GLY A 8 -5.63 19.84 47.92
CA GLY A 8 -6.79 20.63 47.49
C GLY A 8 -6.50 21.57 46.30
N ALA A 9 -5.33 21.44 45.67
CA ALA A 9 -4.97 22.25 44.51
C ALA A 9 -5.86 21.91 43.32
N ILE A 10 -6.56 22.92 42.79
CA ILE A 10 -7.30 22.80 41.54
C ILE A 10 -6.34 23.11 40.40
N PHE A 11 -6.17 22.16 39.47
CA PHE A 11 -5.45 22.38 38.22
C PHE A 11 -6.44 22.90 37.17
N ASN A 12 -6.50 24.21 36.99
CA ASN A 12 -7.31 24.80 35.93
C ASN A 12 -6.54 24.75 34.61
N GLY A 13 -6.90 23.81 33.74
CA GLY A 13 -6.39 23.75 32.38
C GLY A 13 -6.92 22.56 31.59
N MET A 14 -7.88 22.80 30.70
CA MET A 14 -8.13 21.92 29.57
C MET A 14 -7.15 22.36 28.48
N PHE A 15 -5.99 21.72 28.43
CA PHE A 15 -4.98 22.07 27.44
C PHE A 15 -5.16 21.20 26.19
N SER A 16 -5.24 21.85 25.03
CA SER A 16 -5.28 21.21 23.73
C SER A 16 -4.11 21.71 22.87
N GLY A 17 -3.59 20.84 22.01
CA GLY A 17 -2.50 21.15 21.08
C GLY A 17 -1.10 20.77 21.56
N ASP A 18 -0.13 20.96 20.65
CA ASP A 18 1.31 20.89 20.94
C ASP A 18 1.81 22.30 21.26
N ILE A 19 1.81 22.68 22.53
CA ILE A 19 2.12 24.05 22.93
C ILE A 19 3.01 24.04 24.17
N PRO A 20 4.26 24.50 24.06
CA PRO A 20 5.14 24.61 25.21
C PRO A 20 4.71 25.78 26.12
N GLY A 21 5.09 25.71 27.38
CA GLY A 21 4.97 26.81 28.34
C GLY A 21 3.52 27.13 28.75
N LYS A 22 2.60 26.16 28.67
CA LYS A 22 1.22 26.39 29.11
C LYS A 22 1.17 26.67 30.61
N THR A 23 0.56 27.79 30.98
CA THR A 23 0.40 28.17 32.38
C THR A 23 -0.57 27.23 33.09
N VAL A 24 -0.08 26.61 34.15
CA VAL A 24 -0.85 25.82 35.10
C VAL A 24 -1.03 26.67 36.35
N SER A 25 -2.29 26.99 36.66
CA SER A 25 -2.63 27.76 37.87
C SER A 25 -2.95 26.82 39.03
N ILE A 26 -2.43 27.15 40.20
CA ILE A 26 -2.63 26.42 41.46
C ILE A 26 -3.36 27.37 42.42
N SER A 27 -4.48 26.93 42.96
CA SER A 27 -5.24 27.66 43.98
C SER A 27 -5.57 26.78 45.17
N GLY A 28 -5.84 27.38 46.34
CA GLY A 28 -6.26 26.65 47.53
C GLY A 28 -5.10 26.07 48.35
N LEU A 29 -3.90 26.64 48.19
CA LEU A 29 -2.76 26.27 49.03
C LEU A 29 -3.08 26.59 50.50
N SER A 30 -2.76 25.64 51.38
CA SER A 30 -2.97 25.77 52.82
C SER A 30 -1.81 25.13 53.59
N LEU A 31 -1.65 25.54 54.84
CA LEU A 31 -0.69 24.93 55.74
C LEU A 31 -1.37 23.81 56.53
N GLY A 32 -0.69 22.68 56.62
CA GLY A 32 -1.07 21.55 57.46
C GLY A 32 0.03 21.19 58.47
N GLY A 33 -0.28 20.24 59.34
CA GLY A 33 0.61 19.79 60.41
C GLY A 33 0.37 20.49 61.74
N THR A 34 0.98 19.95 62.80
CA THR A 34 0.78 20.37 64.20
C THR A 34 1.09 21.84 64.46
N ASP A 35 2.01 22.41 63.66
CA ASP A 35 2.52 23.76 63.88
C ASP A 35 1.90 24.77 62.90
N ALA A 36 0.94 24.38 62.04
CA ALA A 36 0.42 25.23 60.97
C ALA A 36 -0.11 26.58 61.47
N GLY A 37 -0.74 26.63 62.64
CA GLY A 37 -1.26 27.86 63.25
C GLY A 37 -0.17 28.86 63.69
N ASN A 38 1.09 28.44 63.74
CA ASN A 38 2.22 29.31 64.06
C ASN A 38 2.78 30.07 62.84
N TYR A 39 2.24 29.82 61.64
CA TYR A 39 2.71 30.39 60.39
C TYR A 39 1.56 31.05 59.64
N ASN A 40 1.84 32.15 58.94
CA ASN A 40 0.89 32.82 58.07
C ASN A 40 1.27 32.56 56.60
N LEU A 41 0.38 31.92 55.83
CA LEU A 41 0.60 31.69 54.40
C LEU A 41 0.17 32.93 53.61
N ILE A 42 1.16 33.67 53.10
CA ILE A 42 0.93 34.96 52.42
C ILE A 42 0.31 34.78 51.02
N SER A 43 0.66 33.71 50.30
CA SER A 43 0.07 33.40 49.00
C SER A 43 -0.60 32.03 49.03
N THR A 44 -1.89 32.00 48.72
CA THR A 44 -2.68 30.79 48.58
C THR A 44 -2.77 30.31 47.13
N VAL A 45 -2.04 30.98 46.23
CA VAL A 45 -1.96 30.68 44.80
C VAL A 45 -0.50 30.53 44.38
N ALA A 46 -0.29 29.73 43.34
CA ALA A 46 0.98 29.60 42.65
C ALA A 46 0.71 29.35 41.15
N SER A 47 1.73 29.52 40.33
CA SER A 47 1.65 29.15 38.92
C SER A 47 2.94 28.47 38.51
N THR A 48 2.82 27.52 37.60
CA THR A 48 3.95 26.91 36.90
C THR A 48 3.62 26.80 35.42
N THR A 49 4.53 26.28 34.62
CA THR A 49 4.30 25.97 33.21
C THR A 49 4.46 24.47 32.96
N ALA A 50 3.71 23.96 32.00
CA ALA A 50 3.84 22.60 31.49
C ALA A 50 3.81 22.62 29.97
N ASP A 51 4.47 21.64 29.36
CA ASP A 51 4.42 21.41 27.93
C ASP A 51 3.39 20.30 27.65
N ILE A 52 2.55 20.48 26.64
CA ILE A 52 1.69 19.40 26.12
C ILE A 52 2.27 19.00 24.78
N THR A 53 2.64 17.73 24.67
CA THR A 53 3.05 17.11 23.41
C THR A 53 1.85 16.39 22.79
N LYS A 54 1.73 16.45 21.46
CA LYS A 54 0.75 15.63 20.73
C LYS A 54 1.00 14.14 20.96
N LEU A 55 -0.09 13.37 21.02
CA LEU A 55 -0.04 11.91 21.05
C LEU A 55 0.15 11.37 19.62
N SER A 56 0.96 10.32 19.46
CA SER A 56 1.16 9.70 18.14
C SER A 56 -0.10 8.95 17.69
N LEU A 57 -0.57 9.23 16.48
CA LEU A 57 -1.65 8.48 15.83
C LEU A 57 -1.16 7.92 14.50
N LEU A 58 -1.34 6.62 14.30
CA LEU A 58 -1.01 5.94 13.06
C LEU A 58 -2.27 5.83 12.20
N VAL A 59 -2.17 6.25 10.94
CA VAL A 59 -3.24 6.19 9.94
C VAL A 59 -2.74 5.40 8.74
N GLU A 60 -3.23 4.18 8.59
CA GLU A 60 -2.80 3.26 7.54
C GLU A 60 -3.88 3.14 6.44
N ALA A 61 -3.48 3.29 5.17
CA ALA A 61 -4.38 2.96 4.07
C ALA A 61 -4.56 1.44 3.94
N LYS A 62 -5.81 1.00 3.89
CA LYS A 62 -6.13 -0.42 3.69
C LYS A 62 -5.65 -0.86 2.31
N SER A 63 -4.91 -1.97 2.28
CA SER A 63 -4.54 -2.62 1.04
C SER A 63 -5.75 -3.31 0.40
N THR A 64 -5.78 -3.37 -0.92
CA THR A 64 -6.91 -3.89 -1.68
C THR A 64 -6.49 -4.46 -3.03
N THR A 65 -7.42 -5.10 -3.73
CA THR A 65 -7.19 -5.68 -5.05
C THR A 65 -8.26 -5.23 -6.04
N LYS A 66 -7.92 -5.24 -7.33
CA LYS A 66 -8.84 -4.94 -8.43
C LYS A 66 -8.60 -5.92 -9.57
N VAL A 67 -9.69 -6.45 -10.13
CA VAL A 67 -9.62 -7.20 -11.38
C VAL A 67 -9.40 -6.21 -12.54
N TYR A 68 -8.50 -6.54 -13.45
CA TYR A 68 -8.27 -5.75 -14.65
C TYR A 68 -9.55 -5.66 -15.49
N ASP A 69 -10.06 -4.44 -15.66
CA ASP A 69 -11.28 -4.10 -16.39
C ASP A 69 -11.06 -2.95 -17.41
N GLY A 70 -9.80 -2.55 -17.63
CA GLY A 70 -9.43 -1.44 -18.51
C GLY A 70 -9.75 -0.04 -17.95
N LEU A 71 -10.27 0.08 -16.73
CA LEU A 71 -10.62 1.35 -16.09
C LEU A 71 -9.59 1.75 -15.02
N ALA A 72 -9.32 3.05 -14.95
CA ALA A 72 -8.41 3.63 -13.97
C ALA A 72 -8.92 3.46 -12.53
N TYR A 73 -8.03 3.10 -11.61
CA TYR A 73 -8.31 3.11 -10.18
C TYR A 73 -8.29 4.54 -9.62
N SER A 74 -9.19 4.85 -8.69
CA SER A 74 -9.23 6.11 -7.96
C SER A 74 -9.75 5.88 -6.55
N GLY A 75 -9.20 6.61 -5.57
CA GLY A 75 -9.56 6.51 -4.17
C GLY A 75 -8.71 5.51 -3.38
N GLY A 76 -9.34 4.79 -2.47
CA GLY A 76 -8.71 3.83 -1.56
C GLY A 76 -9.77 2.91 -0.92
N ALA A 77 -9.35 1.90 -0.16
CA ALA A 77 -10.26 0.95 0.50
C ALA A 77 -10.61 1.32 1.96
N GLY A 78 -10.39 2.58 2.34
CA GLY A 78 -10.54 3.06 3.72
C GLY A 78 -9.21 3.09 4.48
N LEU A 79 -9.29 3.47 5.75
CA LEU A 79 -8.15 3.62 6.66
C LEU A 79 -8.29 2.70 7.88
N ASN A 80 -7.16 2.32 8.48
CA ASN A 80 -7.05 1.77 9.81
C ASN A 80 -6.39 2.81 10.72
N TYR A 81 -6.87 2.92 11.96
CA TYR A 81 -6.34 3.85 12.94
C TYR A 81 -5.80 3.09 14.15
N SER A 82 -4.67 3.55 14.70
CA SER A 82 -4.18 3.07 15.99
C SER A 82 -3.46 4.19 16.75
N GLY A 83 -3.66 4.23 18.07
CA GLY A 83 -3.08 5.25 18.95
C GLY A 83 -4.06 6.25 19.54
N PHE A 84 -5.37 6.14 19.26
CA PHE A 84 -6.37 6.95 19.96
C PHE A 84 -6.37 6.66 21.47
N LEU A 85 -6.55 7.72 22.25
CA LEU A 85 -6.81 7.65 23.69
C LEU A 85 -8.16 6.95 23.94
N ALA A 86 -8.28 6.27 25.08
CA ALA A 86 -9.52 5.59 25.44
C ALA A 86 -10.71 6.56 25.46
N GLY A 87 -11.76 6.24 24.68
CA GLY A 87 -12.95 7.06 24.54
C GLY A 87 -12.90 8.11 23.41
N GLU A 88 -11.79 8.18 22.67
CA GLU A 88 -11.67 8.98 21.45
C GLU A 88 -11.64 8.09 20.19
N ASP A 89 -12.04 8.66 19.05
CA ASP A 89 -12.14 7.98 17.76
C ASP A 89 -11.87 8.95 16.59
N GLU A 90 -12.20 8.57 15.36
CA GLU A 90 -11.99 9.40 14.16
C GLU A 90 -12.69 10.78 14.21
N GLY A 91 -13.67 10.97 15.10
CA GLY A 91 -14.39 12.23 15.27
C GLY A 91 -13.50 13.40 15.75
N VAL A 92 -12.30 13.11 16.29
CA VAL A 92 -11.32 14.14 16.68
C VAL A 92 -10.44 14.62 15.52
N LEU A 93 -10.56 13.97 14.35
CA LEU A 93 -9.79 14.31 13.15
C LEU A 93 -10.54 15.35 12.29
N VAL A 94 -9.78 16.20 11.62
CA VAL A 94 -10.31 17.28 10.77
C VAL A 94 -9.69 17.20 9.38
N GLY A 95 -10.51 17.42 8.36
CA GLY A 95 -10.12 17.44 6.95
C GLY A 95 -10.57 16.20 6.18
N PRO A 96 -10.56 16.24 4.84
CA PRO A 96 -10.87 15.08 4.03
C PRO A 96 -9.67 14.13 3.96
N VAL A 97 -9.95 12.83 3.86
CA VAL A 97 -8.94 11.86 3.45
C VAL A 97 -8.65 12.05 1.97
N VAL A 98 -7.37 12.20 1.63
CA VAL A 98 -6.88 12.27 0.26
C VAL A 98 -6.02 11.05 -0.01
N TYR A 99 -6.40 10.28 -1.03
CA TYR A 99 -5.61 9.14 -1.51
C TYR A 99 -4.78 9.56 -2.73
N GLY A 100 -3.47 9.44 -2.60
CA GLY A 100 -2.47 9.62 -3.65
C GLY A 100 -1.67 8.34 -3.90
N GLY A 101 -0.49 8.49 -4.51
CA GLY A 101 0.41 7.38 -4.84
C GLY A 101 0.23 6.87 -6.27
N THR A 102 0.97 5.81 -6.62
CA THR A 102 0.96 5.23 -7.97
C THR A 102 -0.33 4.47 -8.28
N SER A 103 -1.18 4.21 -7.28
CA SER A 103 -2.50 3.59 -7.48
C SER A 103 -3.45 4.50 -8.24
N GLN A 104 -3.31 5.83 -8.12
CA GLN A 104 -4.25 6.76 -8.71
C GLN A 104 -4.02 6.85 -10.21
N GLY A 105 -5.00 6.42 -11.00
CA GLY A 105 -4.86 6.27 -12.44
C GLY A 105 -4.31 4.91 -12.89
N ALA A 106 -4.03 3.99 -11.98
CA ALA A 106 -3.53 2.66 -12.34
C ALA A 106 -4.58 1.88 -13.16
N ILE A 107 -4.17 1.38 -14.32
CA ILE A 107 -5.00 0.56 -15.22
C ILE A 107 -4.34 -0.81 -15.41
N ALA A 108 -3.06 -0.84 -15.76
CA ALA A 108 -2.34 -2.08 -16.02
C ALA A 108 -2.26 -2.98 -14.79
N THR A 109 -2.10 -4.28 -15.01
CA THR A 109 -1.84 -5.23 -13.93
C THR A 109 -0.51 -4.89 -13.23
N GLY A 110 -0.44 -5.13 -11.92
CA GLY A 110 0.73 -4.80 -11.12
C GLY A 110 0.40 -4.39 -9.69
N LEU A 111 1.46 -4.09 -8.94
CA LEU A 111 1.40 -3.58 -7.58
C LEU A 111 1.61 -2.07 -7.57
N TYR A 112 0.73 -1.36 -6.89
CA TYR A 112 0.73 0.09 -6.79
C TYR A 112 0.62 0.52 -5.32
N THR A 113 1.17 1.68 -5.00
CA THR A 113 1.15 2.21 -3.64
C THR A 113 -0.01 3.19 -3.47
N ILE A 114 -0.80 2.98 -2.42
CA ILE A 114 -1.85 3.91 -1.97
C ILE A 114 -1.25 4.76 -0.85
N ILE A 115 -1.17 6.07 -1.05
CA ILE A 115 -0.61 7.02 -0.07
C ILE A 115 -1.75 7.86 0.52
N PRO A 116 -2.14 7.64 1.79
CA PRO A 116 -3.14 8.47 2.45
C PRO A 116 -2.54 9.80 2.93
N SER A 117 -3.35 10.85 2.97
CA SER A 117 -2.99 12.18 3.46
C SER A 117 -4.23 13.03 3.78
N GLY A 118 -4.03 14.25 4.27
CA GLY A 118 -5.08 15.28 4.36
C GLY A 118 -5.75 15.44 5.73
N LEU A 119 -5.70 14.43 6.60
CA LEU A 119 -6.21 14.54 7.97
C LEU A 119 -5.26 15.34 8.86
N THR A 120 -5.86 16.08 9.79
CA THR A 120 -5.19 16.84 10.84
C THR A 120 -5.87 16.59 12.18
N ALA A 121 -5.17 16.86 13.28
CA ALA A 121 -5.71 16.74 14.62
C ALA A 121 -5.03 17.73 15.57
N THR A 122 -5.80 18.25 16.52
CA THR A 122 -5.28 19.19 17.54
C THR A 122 -4.34 18.46 18.49
N ASN A 123 -4.78 17.34 19.06
CA ASN A 123 -4.05 16.62 20.10
C ASN A 123 -3.22 15.44 19.59
N TYR A 124 -3.24 15.17 18.28
CA TYR A 124 -2.50 14.06 17.68
C TYR A 124 -1.48 14.51 16.64
N ALA A 125 -0.36 13.79 16.61
CA ALA A 125 0.65 13.81 15.58
C ALA A 125 0.41 12.61 14.66
N ILE A 126 -0.11 12.88 13.47
CA ILE A 126 -0.54 11.83 12.53
C ILE A 126 0.67 11.35 11.73
N THR A 127 0.92 10.04 11.77
CA THR A 127 1.87 9.33 10.91
C THR A 127 1.10 8.45 9.93
N TYR A 128 1.35 8.63 8.63
CA TYR A 128 0.68 7.86 7.60
C TYR A 128 1.47 6.61 7.22
N LEU A 129 0.77 5.49 7.06
CA LEU A 129 1.29 4.28 6.44
C LEU A 129 0.59 4.01 5.11
N ASN A 130 1.40 3.62 4.14
CA ASN A 130 0.94 3.33 2.80
C ASN A 130 0.26 1.97 2.73
N GLY A 131 -0.81 1.90 1.94
CA GLY A 131 -1.44 0.65 1.52
C GLY A 131 -0.95 0.22 0.14
N GLN A 132 -1.39 -0.95 -0.30
CA GLN A 132 -1.12 -1.46 -1.64
C GLN A 132 -2.41 -1.73 -2.41
N LEU A 133 -2.41 -1.40 -3.69
CA LEU A 133 -3.37 -1.87 -4.67
C LEU A 133 -2.69 -2.95 -5.51
N TYR A 134 -3.27 -4.14 -5.56
CA TYR A 134 -2.87 -5.17 -6.53
C TYR A 134 -3.92 -5.29 -7.65
N VAL A 135 -3.54 -4.89 -8.86
CA VAL A 135 -4.36 -5.09 -10.06
C VAL A 135 -3.94 -6.41 -10.70
N TYR A 136 -4.87 -7.35 -10.82
CA TYR A 136 -4.61 -8.70 -11.32
C TYR A 136 -5.54 -9.07 -12.47
N GLU A 137 -5.11 -10.02 -13.31
CA GLU A 137 -5.94 -10.53 -14.40
C GLU A 137 -7.12 -11.34 -13.82
N GLY A 138 -8.32 -11.07 -14.33
CA GLY A 138 -9.50 -11.86 -14.01
C GLY A 138 -9.47 -13.24 -14.69
N PRO A 139 -10.29 -14.19 -14.24
CA PRO A 139 -10.52 -15.42 -15.00
C PRO A 139 -10.99 -15.06 -16.43
N PRO A 140 -10.60 -15.83 -17.46
CA PRO A 140 -11.04 -15.57 -18.82
C PRO A 140 -12.57 -15.61 -18.89
N VAL A 141 -13.18 -14.57 -19.47
CA VAL A 141 -14.61 -14.59 -19.78
C VAL A 141 -14.76 -15.52 -20.97
N ILE A 142 -15.26 -16.74 -20.73
CA ILE A 142 -15.71 -17.60 -21.82
C ILE A 142 -17.04 -16.99 -22.28
N GLU A 143 -17.00 -16.23 -23.37
CA GLU A 143 -18.24 -15.91 -24.07
C GLU A 143 -18.87 -17.25 -24.46
N THR A 144 -20.06 -17.54 -23.92
CA THR A 144 -20.85 -18.66 -24.43
C THR A 144 -20.98 -18.46 -25.93
N PRO A 145 -20.68 -19.48 -26.77
CA PRO A 145 -20.81 -19.34 -28.22
C PRO A 145 -22.13 -18.65 -28.53
N VAL A 146 -22.06 -17.48 -29.17
CA VAL A 146 -23.26 -16.83 -29.67
C VAL A 146 -23.88 -17.84 -30.62
N ASP A 147 -25.04 -18.39 -30.27
CA ASP A 147 -25.72 -19.34 -31.16
C ASP A 147 -25.96 -18.61 -32.47
N PRO A 148 -25.33 -19.03 -33.59
CA PRO A 148 -25.51 -18.37 -34.88
C PRO A 148 -26.98 -18.39 -35.33
N ASN A 149 -27.83 -19.20 -34.69
CA ASN A 149 -29.26 -19.31 -34.96
C ASN A 149 -30.14 -18.43 -34.05
N ASN A 150 -29.58 -17.75 -33.04
CA ASN A 150 -30.34 -16.87 -32.14
C ASN A 150 -30.13 -15.38 -32.46
N PHE A 151 -29.92 -15.04 -33.73
CA PHE A 151 -30.02 -13.66 -34.19
C PHE A 151 -31.51 -13.24 -34.21
N VAL A 152 -32.05 -12.91 -33.03
CA VAL A 152 -33.34 -12.20 -32.95
C VAL A 152 -33.13 -10.86 -33.65
N ARG A 153 -33.56 -10.77 -34.91
CA ARG A 153 -33.62 -9.50 -35.63
C ARG A 153 -34.49 -8.57 -34.78
N PRO A 154 -33.99 -7.41 -34.30
CA PRO A 154 -34.85 -6.46 -33.63
C PRO A 154 -35.98 -6.08 -34.59
N ALA A 155 -37.22 -6.14 -34.14
CA ALA A 155 -38.44 -6.05 -34.97
C ALA A 155 -38.64 -4.71 -35.71
N ASN A 156 -37.63 -3.82 -35.78
CA ASN A 156 -37.75 -2.46 -36.29
C ASN A 156 -36.68 -2.05 -37.34
N LEU A 157 -35.94 -2.97 -37.95
CA LEU A 157 -35.12 -2.59 -39.11
C LEU A 157 -35.98 -2.67 -40.38
N LEU A 158 -36.40 -1.50 -40.91
CA LEU A 158 -37.07 -1.40 -42.21
C LEU A 158 -36.32 -2.26 -43.23
N GLN A 159 -37.05 -3.14 -43.91
CA GLN A 159 -36.55 -3.94 -45.03
C GLN A 159 -35.91 -3.03 -46.07
N ILE A 160 -34.61 -3.19 -46.28
CA ILE A 160 -34.02 -2.90 -47.59
C ILE A 160 -34.19 -4.20 -48.36
N GLU A 161 -35.05 -4.20 -49.38
CA GLU A 161 -35.22 -5.34 -50.27
C GLU A 161 -33.91 -5.61 -51.03
N GLU A 162 -33.23 -6.72 -50.74
CA GLU A 162 -32.23 -7.27 -51.66
C GLU A 162 -32.93 -8.22 -52.64
N PRO A 163 -32.76 -8.03 -53.96
CA PRO A 163 -33.34 -8.94 -54.94
C PRO A 163 -32.60 -10.27 -54.94
N ALA A 164 -33.36 -11.36 -54.87
CA ALA A 164 -32.86 -12.72 -54.97
C ALA A 164 -32.11 -12.97 -56.28
N VAL A 165 -30.93 -13.61 -56.22
CA VAL A 165 -30.43 -14.45 -57.31
C VAL A 165 -30.03 -15.81 -56.75
N PHE A 166 -30.77 -16.81 -57.21
CA PHE A 166 -30.66 -18.23 -56.94
C PHE A 166 -29.53 -18.84 -57.76
N GLY A 167 -28.72 -19.73 -57.18
CA GLY A 167 -27.68 -20.44 -57.92
C GLY A 167 -26.86 -21.40 -57.06
N ALA A 168 -27.46 -22.51 -56.65
CA ALA A 168 -26.70 -23.66 -56.16
C ALA A 168 -25.96 -24.32 -57.33
N THR A 169 -24.64 -24.43 -57.26
CA THR A 169 -23.88 -25.42 -58.04
C THR A 169 -22.70 -25.89 -57.19
N SER A 170 -22.65 -27.19 -56.96
CA SER A 170 -21.53 -27.86 -56.31
C SER A 170 -20.25 -27.64 -57.10
N MET A 171 -19.18 -27.19 -56.44
CA MET A 171 -17.82 -27.46 -56.91
C MET A 171 -16.96 -27.92 -55.74
N THR A 172 -16.48 -29.13 -55.92
CA THR A 172 -15.48 -29.88 -55.16
C THR A 172 -14.22 -29.07 -54.91
N GLN A 173 -13.75 -29.11 -53.66
CA GLN A 173 -12.46 -28.58 -53.22
C GLN A 173 -11.31 -29.34 -53.91
N PRO A 174 -10.33 -28.70 -54.56
CA PRO A 174 -9.20 -29.41 -55.15
C PRO A 174 -8.13 -29.68 -54.08
N GLU A 175 -7.89 -30.98 -53.92
CA GLU A 175 -6.64 -31.67 -53.56
C GLU A 175 -5.39 -30.78 -53.43
N PHE A 176 -4.79 -30.75 -52.23
CA PHE A 176 -3.35 -30.49 -52.07
C PHE A 176 -2.76 -31.58 -51.19
N PHE A 177 -2.36 -32.69 -51.81
CA PHE A 177 -1.44 -33.67 -51.23
C PHE A 177 -0.05 -33.43 -51.79
N GLU A 178 0.96 -33.29 -50.92
CA GLU A 178 2.17 -34.13 -50.90
C GLU A 178 3.15 -33.64 -49.82
N TYR A 179 3.33 -34.44 -48.76
CA TYR A 179 4.68 -34.80 -48.33
C TYR A 179 4.68 -36.12 -47.54
N PHE A 180 5.00 -37.19 -48.28
CA PHE A 180 5.64 -38.45 -47.93
C PHE A 180 5.55 -39.03 -46.51
N GLY A 181 4.85 -40.18 -46.43
CA GLY A 181 5.43 -41.44 -45.96
C GLY A 181 5.36 -41.73 -44.46
N GLY A 182 4.34 -42.47 -44.04
CA GLY A 182 4.38 -43.17 -42.74
C GLY A 182 3.02 -43.67 -42.27
N SER A 183 2.85 -44.98 -42.32
CA SER A 183 1.65 -45.77 -41.99
C SER A 183 0.93 -45.37 -40.69
N PHE A 184 -0.39 -45.15 -40.78
CA PHE A 184 -1.31 -45.20 -39.64
C PHE A 184 -1.39 -46.64 -39.09
N ILE A 185 -1.42 -46.79 -37.76
CA ILE A 185 -1.87 -47.99 -37.04
C ILE A 185 -2.99 -47.51 -36.10
N PRO A 186 -4.18 -48.16 -36.05
CA PRO A 186 -5.35 -47.64 -35.34
C PRO A 186 -5.29 -47.88 -33.82
N GLU A 187 -6.16 -47.14 -33.12
CA GLU A 187 -6.34 -47.05 -31.66
C GLU A 187 -6.41 -48.38 -30.91
N GLY A 188 -5.84 -48.39 -29.70
CA GLY A 188 -6.14 -49.39 -28.69
C GLY A 188 -5.08 -49.47 -27.59
N GLU A 189 -5.52 -49.17 -26.37
CA GLU A 189 -5.03 -49.72 -25.09
C GLU A 189 -4.13 -48.83 -24.20
N SER A 190 -4.70 -48.57 -23.02
CA SER A 190 -4.16 -47.87 -21.86
C SER A 190 -2.98 -48.60 -21.24
N ARG A 191 -1.85 -47.93 -21.00
CA ARG A 191 -0.92 -48.27 -19.89
C ARG A 191 -0.25 -47.02 -19.31
N SER A 192 -0.30 -46.95 -17.98
CA SER A 192 0.29 -45.99 -17.04
C SER A 192 1.73 -45.55 -17.30
N PRO A 193 2.14 -44.39 -16.75
CA PRO A 193 3.49 -43.85 -16.92
C PRO A 193 4.49 -44.60 -16.03
N SER A 194 5.48 -45.24 -16.65
CA SER A 194 6.68 -45.69 -15.95
C SER A 194 7.75 -44.59 -15.97
N GLN A 195 7.77 -43.74 -14.94
CA GLN A 195 9.05 -43.26 -14.41
C GLN A 195 9.73 -44.41 -13.66
N PRO A 196 11.06 -44.58 -13.78
CA PRO A 196 11.97 -44.02 -12.77
C PRO A 196 13.25 -43.43 -13.44
N SER A 197 14.15 -42.68 -12.82
CA SER A 197 14.73 -42.80 -11.49
C SER A 197 15.46 -41.52 -11.06
N LEU A 198 15.46 -41.29 -9.75
CA LEU A 198 16.04 -40.18 -9.01
C LEU A 198 17.58 -40.22 -8.91
N LEU A 199 18.18 -39.01 -8.82
CA LEU A 199 19.34 -38.58 -7.99
C LEU A 199 20.64 -39.42 -8.00
N ARG A 200 21.78 -38.84 -8.44
CA ARG A 200 23.00 -38.67 -7.60
C ARG A 200 24.19 -37.89 -8.24
N GLU A 201 24.69 -36.92 -7.46
CA GLU A 201 26.09 -36.46 -7.21
C GLU A 201 27.09 -36.14 -8.35
N GLU A 202 27.33 -34.83 -8.53
CA GLU A 202 28.55 -34.04 -8.21
C GLU A 202 29.99 -34.61 -8.36
N ALA A 203 30.88 -33.67 -8.73
CA ALA A 203 32.36 -33.64 -8.76
C ALA A 203 32.98 -33.93 -10.16
N THR A 204 33.93 -33.16 -10.73
CA THR A 204 34.91 -32.19 -10.18
C THR A 204 35.49 -31.34 -11.33
N GLU A 205 35.94 -30.11 -11.03
CA GLU A 205 36.56 -29.05 -11.87
C GLU A 205 37.92 -29.46 -12.53
N PRO A 206 38.80 -28.57 -13.08
CA PRO A 206 38.69 -27.19 -13.64
C PRO A 206 39.39 -27.05 -15.03
N ASN A 207 39.24 -25.92 -15.74
CA ASN A 207 40.22 -25.53 -16.77
C ASN A 207 40.78 -24.11 -16.52
N LYS A 208 42.02 -24.08 -16.03
CA LYS A 208 42.94 -22.94 -15.98
C LYS A 208 43.92 -23.07 -17.14
N GLU A 209 43.96 -22.12 -18.05
CA GLU A 209 45.21 -21.59 -18.65
C GLU A 209 44.89 -20.30 -19.42
N LYS A 210 45.27 -19.08 -18.98
CA LYS A 210 46.60 -18.46 -18.71
C LYS A 210 47.27 -17.98 -20.01
N ARG A 211 47.42 -16.65 -20.10
CA ARG A 211 48.56 -15.85 -20.61
C ARG A 211 48.14 -14.38 -20.59
N ASP A 212 48.60 -13.59 -19.62
CA ASP A 212 49.86 -12.80 -19.65
C ASP A 212 49.63 -11.45 -20.37
N SER A 213 50.15 -10.28 -20.02
CA SER A 213 50.74 -9.66 -18.83
C SER A 213 51.16 -8.27 -19.33
N VAL A 214 50.70 -7.16 -18.73
CA VAL A 214 51.39 -5.85 -18.84
C VAL A 214 51.29 -5.15 -17.49
N LYS A 215 52.42 -4.56 -17.12
CA LYS A 215 52.92 -4.22 -15.80
C LYS A 215 52.51 -2.83 -15.29
N GLU A 216 52.53 -2.73 -13.96
CA GLU A 216 53.13 -1.69 -13.10
C GLU A 216 52.76 -0.21 -13.27
N GLY A 217 52.40 0.40 -12.13
CA GLY A 217 52.44 1.84 -11.93
C GLY A 217 51.68 2.28 -10.68
N GLU A 218 52.25 2.03 -9.50
CA GLU A 218 51.92 2.78 -8.28
C GLU A 218 52.18 4.28 -8.50
N GLU A 219 51.27 5.16 -8.05
CA GLU A 219 51.60 6.23 -7.09
C GLU A 219 50.36 7.08 -6.78
N THR A 220 49.98 7.08 -5.51
CA THR A 220 49.19 8.12 -4.87
C THR A 220 50.11 9.30 -4.53
N PRO A 221 49.75 10.56 -4.85
CA PRO A 221 50.34 11.69 -4.16
C PRO A 221 49.35 12.27 -3.14
N ALA A 222 49.81 12.30 -1.89
CA ALA A 222 49.26 13.10 -0.80
C ALA A 222 49.64 14.61 -0.98
N PRO A 223 49.14 15.53 -0.14
CA PRO A 223 48.63 16.84 -0.54
C PRO A 223 49.70 17.93 -0.66
N ASN A 224 49.46 18.93 -1.52
CA ASN A 224 50.24 20.16 -1.51
C ASN A 224 49.42 21.39 -1.09
N LYS A 225 49.96 22.07 -0.09
CA LYS A 225 49.51 23.27 0.60
C LYS A 225 50.01 24.48 -0.20
N VAL A 226 49.15 25.41 -0.59
CA VAL A 226 49.60 26.74 -1.05
C VAL A 226 48.93 27.82 -0.20
N THR A 227 49.76 28.69 0.33
CA THR A 227 49.48 29.77 1.27
C THR A 227 49.71 31.11 0.54
N GLN A 228 48.87 32.11 0.86
CA GLN A 228 49.03 33.58 0.70
C GLN A 228 48.89 34.22 -0.70
N ARG A 229 47.95 35.16 -0.82
CA ARG A 229 48.18 36.60 -0.59
C ARG A 229 46.98 37.23 0.10
#